data_AF-A0A9W7HMW2-F1
#
_entry.id   AF-A0A9W7HMW2-F1
#
_cell.length_a   1.000
_cell.length_b   1.000
_cell.length_c   1.000
_cell.angle_alpha   90.00
_cell.angle_beta   90.00
_cell.angle_gamma   90.00
#
_symmetry.space_group_name_H-M   'P 1'
#
loop_
_entity.id
_entity.type
_entity.pdbx_description
1 polymer ?
#
loop_
_entity_poly.entity_id
_entity_poly.type
_entity_poly.pdbx_seq_one_letter_code
_entity_poly.pdbx_strand_id
1 'polypeptide(L)'
;MHVWQVLLVAAAFLATLASVVSVEPFNSYSLALQWPPSVCDPAPWGRECLDDQPERFTIHGLRPQRSNGGPVDPPDAECNNNFIPAEELDILLEREPFYDDLLEFWPNPFNDSIYPLFWSSQWNRHGICSDFRNDPVGYFRTSLDLFTDRFIHLREDVGIEVGESYTLEQVHTNLKETYGVHPQIACNKRNQLWEIRFCYTRLRGGEAPVHIVDCPELSDAEYVCDENDVHLPPAHEPEPEPEPEPEPEPEPEPEPEPEPEPEPEPEPEPEPGTPPPPPRRPPPPPPRRPPPPPPRRPPPPPPRRPPPPPPRRPPPPPPRRPPPPPPRRPPPPPPRRPPPPPPRRPPPPPPRRPPPPPPRRPPPPARRPPPPRRPPRALYTGHSEI
;
A
#
# COMPACT_ATOMS: atom_id res chain seq x y z
N MET A 1 -8.79 -55.23 39.08
CA MET A 1 -8.77 -53.75 39.01
C MET A 1 -8.21 -53.17 37.70
N HIS A 2 -7.78 -53.97 36.72
CA HIS A 2 -6.99 -53.45 35.59
C HIS A 2 -7.72 -53.24 34.26
N VAL A 3 -8.94 -53.78 34.08
CA VAL A 3 -9.68 -53.63 32.80
C VAL A 3 -10.35 -52.26 32.68
N TRP A 4 -10.89 -51.73 33.79
CA TRP A 4 -11.53 -50.42 33.83
C TRP A 4 -10.56 -49.25 33.69
N GLN A 5 -9.33 -49.39 34.19
CA GLN A 5 -8.28 -48.38 34.02
C GLN A 5 -7.79 -48.32 32.56
N VAL A 6 -7.67 -49.46 31.87
CA VAL A 6 -7.30 -49.49 30.44
C VAL A 6 -8.40 -48.89 29.57
N LEU A 7 -9.68 -49.15 29.88
CA LEU A 7 -10.81 -48.56 29.16
C LEU A 7 -10.93 -47.03 29.36
N LEU A 8 -10.64 -46.53 30.57
CA LEU A 8 -10.63 -45.08 30.84
C LEU A 8 -9.45 -44.36 30.16
N VAL A 9 -8.28 -45.00 30.09
CA VAL A 9 -7.12 -44.45 29.34
C VAL A 9 -7.37 -44.50 27.84
N ALA A 10 -8.02 -45.54 27.31
CA ALA A 10 -8.40 -45.61 25.90
C ALA A 10 -9.48 -44.57 25.53
N ALA A 11 -10.45 -44.32 26.40
CA ALA A 11 -11.45 -43.26 26.21
C ALA A 11 -10.82 -41.85 26.33
N ALA A 12 -9.85 -41.66 27.22
CA ALA A 12 -9.10 -40.41 27.33
C ALA A 12 -8.13 -40.17 26.16
N PHE A 13 -7.55 -41.22 25.57
CA PHE A 13 -6.76 -41.15 24.33
C PHE A 13 -7.62 -40.96 23.08
N LEU A 14 -8.86 -41.46 23.06
CA LEU A 14 -9.83 -41.18 22.00
C LEU A 14 -10.51 -39.81 22.14
N ALA A 15 -10.50 -39.22 23.33
CA ALA A 15 -10.99 -37.85 23.57
C ALA A 15 -9.90 -36.78 23.37
N THR A 16 -8.63 -37.15 23.24
CA THR A 16 -7.52 -36.23 22.90
C THR A 16 -7.09 -36.31 21.43
N LEU A 17 -7.63 -37.24 20.64
CA LEU A 17 -7.57 -37.19 19.18
C LEU A 17 -8.82 -36.49 18.63
N ALA A 18 -8.60 -35.42 17.88
CA ALA A 18 -9.59 -34.60 17.17
C ALA A 18 -10.23 -33.43 17.95
N SER A 19 -9.40 -32.62 18.62
CA SER A 19 -9.52 -31.18 18.37
C SER A 19 -8.95 -30.90 16.97
N VAL A 20 -9.63 -31.40 15.93
CA VAL A 20 -9.44 -30.85 14.59
C VAL A 20 -10.01 -29.46 14.71
N VAL A 21 -9.14 -28.47 14.90
CA VAL A 21 -9.51 -27.07 14.69
C VAL A 21 -10.04 -27.05 13.26
N SER A 22 -11.36 -27.03 13.11
CA SER A 22 -11.96 -26.76 11.82
C SER A 22 -11.55 -25.34 11.52
N VAL A 23 -10.55 -25.18 10.64
CA VAL A 23 -10.21 -23.87 10.11
C VAL A 23 -11.48 -23.35 9.47
N GLU A 24 -12.05 -22.29 10.04
CA GLU A 24 -13.26 -21.70 9.47
C GLU A 24 -12.91 -21.19 8.07
N PRO A 25 -13.64 -21.61 7.04
CA PRO A 25 -13.43 -21.09 5.70
C PRO A 25 -13.68 -19.59 5.69
N PHE A 26 -12.96 -18.86 4.85
CA PHE A 26 -13.23 -17.44 4.66
C PHE A 26 -14.71 -17.19 4.28
N ASN A 27 -15.28 -16.10 4.77
CA ASN A 27 -16.72 -15.79 4.60
C ASN A 27 -16.97 -14.42 3.97
N SER A 28 -15.93 -13.62 3.77
CA SER A 28 -15.98 -12.33 3.10
C SER A 28 -14.74 -12.09 2.25
N TYR A 29 -14.84 -11.12 1.35
CA TYR A 29 -13.70 -10.52 0.67
C TYR A 29 -13.40 -9.17 1.29
N SER A 30 -12.13 -8.78 1.30
CA SER A 30 -11.66 -7.45 1.69
C SER A 30 -10.95 -6.85 0.48
N LEU A 31 -11.55 -5.83 -0.14
CA LEU A 31 -10.93 -5.03 -1.18
C LEU A 31 -10.08 -3.95 -0.51
N ALA A 32 -8.77 -4.10 -0.59
CA ALA A 32 -7.76 -3.22 -0.04
C ALA A 32 -7.42 -2.11 -1.02
N LEU A 33 -7.58 -0.86 -0.60
CA LEU A 33 -7.27 0.33 -1.38
C LEU A 33 -6.18 1.11 -0.65
N GLN A 34 -5.12 1.48 -1.35
CA GLN A 34 -3.96 2.16 -0.77
C GLN A 34 -3.85 3.61 -1.24
N TRP A 35 -3.32 4.47 -0.37
CA TRP A 35 -2.90 5.83 -0.71
C TRP A 35 -1.39 5.81 -1.03
N PRO A 36 -0.97 5.92 -2.30
CA PRO A 36 0.43 5.73 -2.68
C PRO A 36 1.41 6.61 -1.90
N PRO A 37 1.17 7.93 -1.71
CA PRO A 37 2.08 8.76 -0.94
C PRO A 37 2.34 8.27 0.49
N SER A 38 1.35 7.68 1.17
CA SER A 38 1.53 7.11 2.52
C SER A 38 2.21 5.75 2.52
N VAL A 39 2.07 4.97 1.45
CA VAL A 39 2.85 3.73 1.27
C VAL A 39 4.34 4.07 1.11
N CYS A 40 4.62 5.25 0.57
CA CYS A 40 5.95 5.74 0.25
C CYS A 40 6.61 6.62 1.32
N ASP A 41 5.92 6.93 2.43
CA ASP A 41 6.47 7.80 3.47
C ASP A 41 6.38 7.22 4.91
N PRO A 42 7.42 6.51 5.40
CA PRO A 42 8.63 6.10 4.67
C PRO A 42 8.37 4.83 3.86
N ALA A 43 8.98 4.75 2.68
CA ALA A 43 8.94 3.56 1.86
C ALA A 43 9.48 2.33 2.64
N PRO A 44 8.74 1.21 2.66
CA PRO A 44 9.13 0.03 3.42
C PRO A 44 10.37 -0.63 2.82
N TRP A 45 11.24 -1.14 3.70
CA TRP A 45 12.45 -1.90 3.37
C TRP A 45 13.48 -1.14 2.51
N GLY A 46 13.47 0.19 2.54
CA GLY A 46 14.41 1.01 1.78
C GLY A 46 14.16 0.98 0.27
N ARG A 47 12.93 0.68 -0.14
CA ARG A 47 12.52 0.75 -1.55
C ARG A 47 12.45 2.20 -2.02
N GLU A 48 12.74 2.39 -3.30
CA GLU A 48 12.50 3.66 -3.98
C GLU A 48 11.06 3.67 -4.49
N CYS A 49 10.40 4.81 -4.32
CA CYS A 49 9.05 5.01 -4.84
C CYS A 49 9.09 5.65 -6.20
N LEU A 50 7.97 5.55 -6.93
CA LEU A 50 7.78 6.34 -8.15
C LEU A 50 7.75 7.84 -7.80
N ASP A 51 8.33 8.65 -8.67
CA ASP A 51 8.34 10.12 -8.51
C ASP A 51 6.94 10.71 -8.70
N ASP A 52 6.22 10.26 -9.73
CA ASP A 52 4.87 10.73 -10.06
C ASP A 52 3.80 9.82 -9.45
N GLN A 53 3.59 9.96 -8.13
CA GLN A 53 2.57 9.21 -7.42
C GLN A 53 1.19 9.86 -7.56
N PRO A 54 0.14 9.07 -7.86
CA PRO A 54 -1.18 9.63 -8.00
C PRO A 54 -1.77 9.97 -6.63
N GLU A 55 -2.33 11.17 -6.50
CA GLU A 55 -3.06 11.64 -5.31
C GLU A 55 -4.51 11.11 -5.27
N ARG A 56 -4.64 9.79 -5.40
CA ARG A 56 -5.90 9.06 -5.31
C ARG A 56 -5.66 7.66 -4.74
N PHE A 57 -6.72 7.04 -4.23
CA PHE A 57 -6.64 5.66 -3.82
C PHE A 57 -6.50 4.73 -5.04
N THR A 58 -5.60 3.76 -4.94
CA THR A 58 -5.41 2.69 -5.92
C THR A 58 -5.67 1.33 -5.29
N ILE A 59 -5.88 0.31 -6.10
CA ILE A 59 -6.05 -1.05 -5.61
C ILE A 59 -4.71 -1.53 -5.03
N HIS A 60 -4.76 -2.08 -3.82
CA HIS A 60 -3.67 -2.89 -3.29
C HIS A 60 -3.97 -4.37 -3.55
N GLY A 61 -5.17 -4.85 -3.22
CA GLY A 61 -5.60 -6.21 -3.56
C GLY A 61 -6.94 -6.66 -3.02
N LEU A 62 -7.42 -7.79 -3.54
CA LEU A 62 -8.66 -8.43 -3.12
C LEU A 62 -8.34 -9.71 -2.33
N ARG A 63 -8.52 -9.68 -1.01
CA ARG A 63 -8.14 -10.81 -0.13
C ARG A 63 -9.36 -11.54 0.43
N PRO A 64 -9.36 -12.88 0.45
CA PRO A 64 -10.32 -13.64 1.24
C PRO A 64 -10.09 -13.41 2.74
N GLN A 65 -11.16 -13.25 3.51
CA GLN A 65 -11.12 -12.90 4.92
C GLN A 65 -12.09 -13.76 5.74
N ARG A 66 -11.66 -14.15 6.94
CA ARG A 66 -12.46 -14.90 7.93
C ARG A 66 -13.41 -13.99 8.70
N SER A 67 -14.34 -14.61 9.42
CA SER A 67 -15.34 -13.94 10.26
C SER A 67 -14.75 -12.98 11.30
N ASN A 68 -13.54 -13.29 11.79
CA ASN A 68 -12.81 -12.50 12.77
C ASN A 68 -11.86 -11.44 12.15
N GLY A 69 -11.93 -11.23 10.83
CA GLY A 69 -11.03 -10.32 10.13
C GLY A 69 -9.68 -10.91 9.74
N GLY A 70 -9.37 -12.13 10.18
CA GLY A 70 -8.11 -12.80 9.87
C GLY A 70 -7.95 -13.07 8.37
N PRO A 71 -6.75 -12.85 7.80
CA PRO A 71 -6.48 -13.11 6.38
C PRO A 71 -6.53 -14.61 6.08
N VAL A 72 -6.78 -14.97 4.82
CA VAL A 72 -6.61 -16.34 4.30
C VAL A 72 -5.57 -16.33 3.18
N ASP A 73 -4.39 -16.83 3.52
CA ASP A 73 -3.18 -16.78 2.70
C ASP A 73 -2.46 -18.15 2.80
N PRO A 74 -1.52 -18.48 1.89
CA PRO A 74 -0.74 -19.72 2.00
C PRO A 74 -0.04 -19.81 3.36
N PRO A 75 -0.01 -21.00 4.01
CA PRO A 75 -0.38 -22.32 3.49
C PRO A 75 -1.79 -22.79 3.89
N ASP A 76 -2.76 -21.88 4.05
CA ASP A 76 -4.15 -22.25 4.35
C ASP A 76 -4.70 -23.30 3.36
N ALA A 77 -5.55 -24.22 3.85
CA ALA A 77 -6.03 -25.36 3.07
C ALA A 77 -6.94 -24.96 1.89
N GLU A 78 -7.48 -23.75 1.92
CA GLU A 78 -8.28 -23.13 0.86
C GLU A 78 -7.46 -22.73 -0.36
N CYS A 79 -6.14 -22.55 -0.18
CA CYS A 79 -5.21 -22.18 -1.23
C CYS A 79 -4.87 -23.38 -2.13
N ASN A 80 -4.73 -23.14 -3.43
CA ASN A 80 -4.23 -24.15 -4.37
C ASN A 80 -2.78 -23.85 -4.80
N ASN A 81 -2.23 -24.68 -5.69
CA ASN A 81 -0.88 -24.53 -6.22
C ASN A 81 -0.85 -23.79 -7.57
N ASN A 82 -1.86 -22.97 -7.88
CA ASN A 82 -1.92 -22.22 -9.14
C ASN A 82 -1.02 -20.99 -9.11
N PHE A 83 0.25 -21.20 -8.75
CA PHE A 83 1.26 -20.17 -8.73
C PHE A 83 1.57 -19.69 -10.15
N ILE A 84 1.65 -18.37 -10.35
CA ILE A 84 1.96 -17.78 -11.66
C ILE A 84 3.13 -16.80 -11.50
N PRO A 85 4.27 -17.02 -12.18
CA PRO A 85 5.36 -16.05 -12.27
C PRO A 85 4.91 -14.71 -12.83
N ALA A 86 5.65 -13.64 -12.50
CA ALA A 86 5.33 -12.28 -12.91
C ALA A 86 5.19 -12.12 -14.43
N GLU A 87 6.16 -12.61 -15.20
CA GLU A 87 6.18 -12.47 -16.65
C GLU A 87 5.04 -13.26 -17.32
N GLU A 88 4.69 -14.43 -16.79
CA GLU A 88 3.58 -15.22 -17.31
C GLU A 88 2.23 -14.55 -17.03
N LEU A 89 2.07 -13.98 -15.84
CA LEU A 89 0.85 -13.27 -15.48
C LEU A 89 0.68 -11.99 -16.31
N ASP A 90 1.77 -11.27 -16.58
CA ASP A 90 1.74 -10.07 -17.42
C ASP A 90 1.25 -10.40 -18.83
N ILE A 91 1.87 -11.39 -19.48
CA ILE A 91 1.50 -11.85 -20.83
C ILE A 91 0.04 -12.31 -20.89
N LEU A 92 -0.46 -12.90 -19.79
CA LEU A 92 -1.86 -13.30 -19.67
C LEU A 92 -2.78 -12.08 -19.64
N LEU A 93 -2.47 -11.09 -18.80
CA LEU A 93 -3.29 -9.90 -18.58
C LEU A 93 -3.21 -8.89 -19.74
N GLU A 94 -2.06 -8.75 -20.41
CA GLU A 94 -1.86 -7.88 -21.58
C GLU A 94 -2.83 -8.19 -22.74
N ARG A 95 -3.38 -9.40 -22.77
CA ARG A 95 -4.35 -9.84 -23.80
C ARG A 95 -5.77 -9.43 -23.48
N GLU A 96 -6.03 -8.98 -22.26
CA GLU A 96 -7.34 -8.64 -21.76
C GLU A 96 -7.65 -7.15 -22.01
N PRO A 97 -8.92 -6.81 -22.30
CA PRO A 97 -9.29 -5.44 -22.66
C PRO A 97 -9.18 -4.43 -21.51
N PHE A 98 -8.95 -4.89 -20.28
CA PHE A 98 -8.85 -4.08 -19.06
C PHE A 98 -7.40 -3.92 -18.57
N TYR A 99 -6.40 -4.26 -19.39
CA TYR A 99 -4.99 -4.16 -18.98
C TYR A 99 -4.56 -2.73 -18.66
N ASP A 100 -4.94 -1.76 -19.49
CA ASP A 100 -4.62 -0.34 -19.26
C ASP A 100 -5.25 0.17 -17.96
N ASP A 101 -6.47 -0.30 -17.63
CA ASP A 101 -7.12 0.01 -16.36
C ASP A 101 -6.35 -0.58 -15.17
N LEU A 102 -5.70 -1.75 -15.31
CA LEU A 102 -4.84 -2.27 -14.24
C LEU A 102 -3.61 -1.39 -14.03
N LEU A 103 -2.99 -0.89 -15.09
CA LEU A 103 -1.86 0.04 -15.00
C LEU A 103 -2.26 1.35 -14.30
N GLU A 104 -3.48 1.85 -14.58
CA GLU A 104 -3.98 3.11 -14.03
C GLU A 104 -4.50 2.98 -12.59
N PHE A 105 -5.25 1.91 -12.28
CA PHE A 105 -5.99 1.75 -11.03
C PHE A 105 -5.35 0.75 -10.05
N TRP A 106 -4.43 -0.10 -10.50
CA TRP A 106 -3.66 -1.03 -9.66
C TRP A 106 -2.14 -0.93 -9.90
N PRO A 107 -1.54 0.28 -9.93
CA PRO A 107 -0.10 0.43 -10.15
C PRO A 107 0.71 -0.14 -8.98
N ASN A 108 1.95 -0.49 -9.28
CA ASN A 108 2.98 -0.71 -8.27
C ASN A 108 3.52 0.66 -7.82
N PRO A 109 3.45 1.03 -6.53
CA PRO A 109 3.92 2.35 -6.08
C PRO A 109 5.46 2.47 -6.02
N PHE A 110 6.19 1.38 -6.26
CA PHE A 110 7.65 1.32 -6.17
C PHE A 110 8.33 1.37 -7.54
N ASN A 111 9.54 1.93 -7.58
CA ASN A 111 10.39 2.00 -8.77
C ASN A 111 11.16 0.68 -9.02
N ASP A 112 10.67 -0.46 -8.52
CA ASP A 112 11.25 -1.76 -8.86
C ASP A 112 10.83 -2.15 -10.30
N SER A 113 11.78 -2.66 -11.07
CA SER A 113 11.72 -2.69 -12.55
C SER A 113 10.64 -3.59 -13.19
N ILE A 114 9.65 -4.09 -12.44
CA ILE A 114 8.65 -5.04 -12.95
C ILE A 114 7.28 -4.85 -12.23
N TYR A 115 6.36 -4.08 -12.80
CA TYR A 115 4.94 -4.03 -12.36
C TYR A 115 4.29 -5.41 -12.17
N PRO A 116 4.54 -6.40 -13.07
CA PRO A 116 3.99 -7.74 -12.90
C PRO A 116 4.40 -8.46 -11.62
N LEU A 117 5.52 -8.08 -10.97
CA LEU A 117 5.91 -8.66 -9.68
C LEU A 117 4.87 -8.34 -8.61
N PHE A 118 4.32 -7.12 -8.62
CA PHE A 118 3.31 -6.72 -7.66
C PHE A 118 2.02 -7.52 -7.87
N TRP A 119 1.47 -7.54 -9.08
CA TRP A 119 0.26 -8.32 -9.38
C TRP A 119 0.46 -9.82 -9.13
N SER A 120 1.61 -10.38 -9.50
CA SER A 120 1.94 -11.78 -9.22
C SER A 120 2.01 -12.06 -7.73
N SER A 121 2.56 -11.13 -6.93
CA SER A 121 2.53 -11.24 -5.47
C SER A 121 1.09 -11.24 -4.92
N GLN A 122 0.24 -10.34 -5.41
CA GLN A 122 -1.18 -10.28 -5.01
C GLN A 122 -1.93 -11.57 -5.38
N TRP A 123 -1.71 -12.08 -6.59
CA TRP A 123 -2.30 -13.34 -7.04
C TRP A 123 -1.82 -14.53 -6.20
N ASN A 124 -0.50 -14.70 -6.07
CA ASN A 124 0.12 -15.84 -5.40
C ASN A 124 -0.08 -15.83 -3.89
N ARG A 125 -0.42 -14.68 -3.29
CA ARG A 125 -0.73 -14.58 -1.87
C ARG A 125 -2.23 -14.68 -1.59
N HIS A 126 -3.08 -14.05 -2.40
CA HIS A 126 -4.50 -13.91 -2.10
C HIS A 126 -5.41 -14.58 -3.14
N GLY A 127 -5.10 -14.41 -4.42
CA GLY A 127 -5.88 -14.95 -5.54
C GLY A 127 -6.01 -16.47 -5.51
N ILE A 128 -4.91 -17.19 -5.27
CA ILE A 128 -4.87 -18.65 -5.17
C ILE A 128 -5.66 -19.23 -3.98
N CYS A 129 -6.05 -18.40 -3.01
CA CYS A 129 -6.85 -18.75 -1.85
C CYS A 129 -8.32 -18.35 -1.97
N SER A 130 -8.69 -17.72 -3.10
CA SER A 130 -10.03 -17.18 -3.33
C SER A 130 -10.95 -18.17 -4.06
N ASP A 131 -12.21 -17.78 -4.28
CA ASP A 131 -13.10 -18.49 -5.21
C ASP A 131 -12.65 -18.41 -6.67
N PHE A 132 -11.74 -17.49 -7.00
CA PHE A 132 -11.09 -17.36 -8.31
C PHE A 132 -9.78 -18.15 -8.43
N ARG A 133 -9.43 -19.02 -7.48
CA ARG A 133 -8.12 -19.71 -7.45
C ARG A 133 -7.71 -20.47 -8.73
N ASN A 134 -8.65 -20.76 -9.63
CA ASN A 134 -8.39 -21.36 -10.94
C ASN A 134 -8.65 -20.41 -12.14
N ASP A 135 -8.92 -19.14 -11.88
CA ASP A 135 -9.30 -18.10 -12.85
C ASP A 135 -8.61 -16.75 -12.51
N PRO A 136 -7.31 -16.61 -12.81
CA PRO A 136 -6.58 -15.37 -12.56
C PRO A 136 -7.19 -14.16 -13.30
N VAL A 137 -7.63 -14.32 -14.54
CA VAL A 137 -8.28 -13.24 -15.32
C VAL A 137 -9.55 -12.77 -14.61
N GLY A 138 -10.39 -13.68 -14.13
CA GLY A 138 -11.57 -13.36 -13.34
C GLY A 138 -11.26 -12.65 -12.03
N TYR A 139 -10.17 -13.01 -11.34
CA TYR A 139 -9.72 -12.34 -10.12
C TYR A 139 -9.38 -10.87 -10.36
N PHE A 140 -8.54 -10.58 -11.36
CA PHE A 140 -8.13 -9.20 -11.66
C PHE A 140 -9.28 -8.36 -12.18
N ARG A 141 -10.06 -8.88 -13.14
CA ARG A 141 -11.25 -8.21 -13.65
C ARG A 141 -12.24 -7.88 -12.53
N THR A 142 -12.56 -8.84 -11.66
CA THR A 142 -13.51 -8.60 -10.57
C THR A 142 -12.99 -7.57 -9.59
N SER A 143 -11.71 -7.63 -9.23
CA SER A 143 -11.10 -6.65 -8.32
C SER A 143 -11.17 -5.24 -8.90
N LEU A 144 -10.91 -5.11 -10.20
CA LEU A 144 -11.00 -3.86 -10.93
C LEU A 144 -12.45 -3.36 -11.00
N ASP A 145 -13.41 -4.20 -11.39
CA ASP A 145 -14.84 -3.85 -11.46
C ASP A 145 -15.35 -3.33 -10.10
N LEU A 146 -14.97 -3.98 -8.99
CA LEU A 146 -15.35 -3.53 -7.64
C LEU A 146 -14.78 -2.15 -7.30
N PHE A 147 -13.58 -1.85 -7.78
CA PHE A 147 -12.95 -0.56 -7.60
C PHE A 147 -13.60 0.51 -8.48
N THR A 148 -13.69 0.27 -9.78
CA THR A 148 -14.13 1.26 -10.76
C THR A 148 -15.60 1.61 -10.59
N ASP A 149 -16.44 0.67 -10.15
CA ASP A 149 -17.87 0.92 -9.91
C ASP A 149 -18.15 1.88 -8.73
N ARG A 150 -17.24 2.00 -7.75
CA ARG A 150 -17.56 2.62 -6.44
C ARG A 150 -16.50 3.54 -5.84
N PHE A 151 -15.23 3.43 -6.24
CA PHE A 151 -14.11 3.99 -5.47
C PHE A 151 -13.14 4.84 -6.29
N ILE A 152 -13.41 5.11 -7.58
CA ILE A 152 -12.56 5.98 -8.42
C ILE A 152 -12.37 7.36 -7.79
N HIS A 153 -13.42 7.89 -7.13
CA HIS A 153 -13.45 9.20 -6.49
C HIS A 153 -13.50 9.08 -4.95
N LEU A 154 -12.97 7.99 -4.38
CA LEU A 154 -13.08 7.70 -2.94
C LEU A 154 -12.62 8.85 -2.05
N ARG A 155 -11.54 9.55 -2.42
CA ARG A 155 -11.02 10.67 -1.64
C ARG A 155 -12.03 11.83 -1.60
N GLU A 156 -12.52 12.23 -2.77
CA GLU A 156 -13.49 13.31 -2.93
C GLU A 156 -14.84 12.97 -2.31
N ASP A 157 -15.32 11.74 -2.52
CA ASP A 157 -16.62 11.27 -2.03
C ASP A 157 -16.69 11.30 -0.49
N VAL A 158 -15.58 10.99 0.18
CA VAL A 158 -15.47 10.96 1.66
C VAL A 158 -15.08 12.35 2.23
N GLY A 159 -14.69 13.29 1.37
CA GLY A 159 -14.30 14.65 1.77
C GLY A 159 -13.01 14.69 2.58
N ILE A 160 -12.03 13.87 2.20
CA ILE A 160 -10.69 13.87 2.80
C ILE A 160 -9.74 14.63 1.86
N GLU A 161 -9.19 15.73 2.33
CA GLU A 161 -8.30 16.60 1.57
C GLU A 161 -6.84 16.24 1.83
N VAL A 162 -6.01 16.43 0.80
CA VAL A 162 -4.57 16.20 0.88
C VAL A 162 -3.92 17.28 1.74
N GLY A 163 -3.04 16.88 2.66
CA GLY A 163 -2.32 17.78 3.57
C GLY A 163 -3.09 18.19 4.83
N GLU A 164 -4.36 17.80 4.96
CA GLU A 164 -5.20 18.08 6.14
C GLU A 164 -5.19 16.92 7.14
N SER A 165 -5.39 17.24 8.43
CA SER A 165 -5.51 16.27 9.52
C SER A 165 -6.95 16.11 9.99
N TYR A 166 -7.30 14.88 10.33
CA TYR A 166 -8.63 14.44 10.76
C TYR A 166 -8.52 13.60 12.03
N THR A 167 -9.59 13.60 12.83
CA THR A 167 -9.74 12.59 13.88
C THR A 167 -10.16 11.25 13.28
N LEU A 168 -9.81 10.15 13.93
CA LEU A 168 -10.20 8.80 13.50
C LEU A 168 -11.73 8.65 13.43
N GLU A 169 -12.46 9.26 14.37
CA GLU A 169 -13.92 9.27 14.40
C GLU A 169 -14.51 9.99 13.19
N GLN A 170 -13.92 11.11 12.75
CA GLN A 170 -14.35 11.82 11.55
C GLN A 170 -14.17 10.96 10.30
N VAL A 171 -13.01 10.31 10.14
CA VAL A 171 -12.75 9.41 8.99
C VAL A 171 -13.76 8.27 8.96
N HIS A 172 -14.00 7.60 10.11
CA HIS A 172 -15.01 6.55 10.21
C HIS A 172 -16.43 7.04 9.91
N THR A 173 -16.80 8.22 10.40
CA THR A 173 -18.12 8.82 10.18
C THR A 173 -18.33 9.13 8.72
N ASN A 174 -17.38 9.80 8.07
CA ASN A 174 -17.47 10.15 6.65
C ASN A 174 -17.59 8.90 5.78
N LEU A 175 -16.79 7.85 6.05
CA LEU A 175 -16.88 6.57 5.34
C LEU A 175 -18.25 5.91 5.54
N LYS A 176 -18.79 5.93 6.77
CA LYS A 176 -20.09 5.34 7.08
C LYS A 176 -21.24 6.08 6.42
N GLU A 177 -21.20 7.41 6.42
CA GLU A 177 -22.22 8.24 5.76
C GLU A 177 -22.18 8.08 4.24
N THR A 178 -20.99 7.96 3.65
CA THR A 178 -20.80 7.83 2.20
C THR A 178 -21.17 6.45 1.68
N TYR A 179 -20.69 5.38 2.32
CA TYR A 179 -20.83 4.01 1.81
C TYR A 179 -21.82 3.13 2.59
N GLY A 180 -22.37 3.62 3.69
CA GLY A 180 -23.35 2.89 4.50
C GLY A 180 -22.76 1.72 5.31
N VAL A 181 -21.44 1.52 5.31
CA VAL A 181 -20.71 0.44 5.99
C VAL A 181 -19.54 1.01 6.80
N HIS A 182 -18.97 0.21 7.70
CA HIS A 182 -17.72 0.51 8.40
C HIS A 182 -16.56 -0.25 7.74
N PRO A 183 -15.73 0.43 6.93
CA PRO A 183 -14.51 -0.16 6.39
C PRO A 183 -13.44 -0.31 7.48
N GLN A 184 -12.46 -1.16 7.21
CA GLN A 184 -11.23 -1.19 8.00
C GLN A 184 -10.31 -0.07 7.52
N ILE A 185 -9.58 0.56 8.43
CA ILE A 185 -8.60 1.59 8.12
C ILE A 185 -7.28 1.25 8.78
N ALA A 186 -6.19 1.58 8.10
CA ALA A 186 -4.84 1.30 8.56
C ALA A 186 -3.95 2.53 8.34
N CYS A 187 -3.19 2.88 9.37
CA CYS A 187 -2.22 3.97 9.31
C CYS A 187 -0.79 3.43 9.38
N ASN A 188 0.13 4.16 8.76
CA ASN A 188 1.54 3.85 8.85
C ASN A 188 2.13 4.43 10.16
N LYS A 189 3.43 4.27 10.38
CA LYS A 189 4.10 4.72 11.61
C LYS A 189 4.12 6.25 11.80
N ARG A 190 3.74 7.03 10.79
CA ARG A 190 3.59 8.49 10.83
C ARG A 190 2.12 8.92 10.97
N ASN A 191 1.22 7.98 11.29
CA ASN A 191 -0.23 8.19 11.37
C ASN A 191 -0.86 8.64 10.04
N GLN A 192 -0.20 8.36 8.92
CA GLN A 192 -0.76 8.65 7.62
C GLN A 192 -1.68 7.51 7.20
N LEU A 193 -2.88 7.84 6.72
CA LEU A 193 -3.83 6.85 6.22
C LEU A 193 -3.28 6.21 4.94
N TRP A 194 -2.80 4.97 5.04
CA TRP A 194 -2.19 4.28 3.89
C TRP A 194 -3.10 3.26 3.26
N GLU A 195 -4.09 2.70 3.99
CA GLU A 195 -5.00 1.71 3.44
C GLU A 195 -6.42 1.80 4.02
N ILE A 196 -7.43 1.69 3.15
CA ILE A 196 -8.84 1.51 3.49
C ILE A 196 -9.29 0.17 2.89
N ARG A 197 -10.01 -0.64 3.67
CA ARG A 197 -10.47 -1.97 3.26
C ARG A 197 -11.98 -2.04 3.29
N PHE A 198 -12.60 -2.26 2.14
CA PHE A 198 -14.04 -2.46 2.01
C PHE A 198 -14.38 -3.94 1.93
N CYS A 199 -15.32 -4.40 2.76
CA CYS A 199 -15.66 -5.80 2.84
C CYS A 199 -16.88 -6.14 2.00
N TYR A 200 -16.84 -7.31 1.36
CA TYR A 200 -17.93 -7.84 0.56
C TYR A 200 -18.33 -9.22 1.04
N THR A 201 -19.64 -9.50 1.00
CA THR A 201 -20.16 -10.84 1.30
C THR A 201 -19.65 -11.84 0.25
N ARG A 202 -19.09 -12.97 0.70
CA ARG A 202 -18.78 -14.09 -0.19
C ARG A 202 -20.07 -14.72 -0.70
N LEU A 203 -20.28 -14.75 -2.01
CA LEU A 203 -21.39 -15.47 -2.63
C LEU A 203 -21.03 -16.94 -2.86
N ARG A 204 -21.99 -17.83 -2.66
CA ARG A 204 -21.79 -19.26 -2.96
C ARG A 204 -21.86 -19.49 -4.46
N GLY A 205 -21.04 -20.41 -4.98
CA GLY A 205 -21.11 -20.83 -6.39
C GLY A 205 -20.14 -20.10 -7.33
N GLY A 206 -19.16 -19.35 -6.81
CA GLY A 206 -18.14 -18.68 -7.62
C GLY A 206 -18.64 -17.39 -8.29
N GLU A 207 -19.76 -16.84 -7.84
CA GLU A 207 -20.22 -15.53 -8.28
C GLU A 207 -19.34 -14.42 -7.70
N ALA A 208 -19.11 -13.37 -8.50
CA ALA A 208 -18.37 -12.20 -8.05
C ALA A 208 -19.07 -11.55 -6.85
N PRO A 209 -18.33 -11.17 -5.79
CA PRO A 209 -18.92 -10.47 -4.65
C PRO A 209 -19.46 -9.11 -5.10
N VAL A 210 -20.70 -8.77 -4.75
CA VAL A 210 -21.33 -7.47 -5.13
C VAL A 210 -21.92 -6.71 -3.94
N HIS A 211 -22.12 -7.38 -2.80
CA HIS A 211 -22.76 -6.79 -1.63
C HIS A 211 -21.72 -6.35 -0.62
N ILE A 212 -21.54 -5.03 -0.52
CA ILE A 212 -20.71 -4.39 0.50
C ILE A 212 -21.34 -4.58 1.89
N VAL A 213 -20.50 -4.85 2.89
CA VAL A 213 -20.91 -5.10 4.29
C VAL A 213 -19.95 -4.42 5.25
N ASP A 214 -20.38 -4.24 6.50
CA ASP A 214 -19.46 -3.83 7.58
C ASP A 214 -18.32 -4.84 7.68
N CYS A 215 -17.09 -4.34 7.77
CA CYS A 215 -15.94 -5.18 8.01
C CYS A 215 -15.87 -5.60 9.49
N PRO A 216 -15.29 -6.77 9.80
CA PRO A 216 -14.90 -7.10 11.16
C PRO A 216 -13.81 -6.12 11.65
N GLU A 217 -13.68 -5.96 12.96
CA GLU A 217 -12.55 -5.19 13.53
C GLU A 217 -11.22 -5.84 13.12
N LEU A 218 -10.23 -5.02 12.78
CA LEU A 218 -8.90 -5.53 12.47
C LEU A 218 -8.27 -6.12 13.74
N SER A 219 -7.87 -7.40 13.67
CA SER A 219 -7.05 -8.02 14.71
C SER A 219 -5.58 -7.60 14.67
N ASP A 220 -5.17 -6.90 13.60
CA ASP A 220 -3.77 -6.56 13.34
C ASP A 220 -3.38 -5.26 14.05
N ALA A 221 -2.85 -5.39 15.27
CA ALA A 221 -2.40 -4.29 16.11
C ALA A 221 -1.20 -3.48 15.55
N GLU A 222 -0.65 -3.85 14.39
CA GLU A 222 0.54 -3.20 13.82
C GLU A 222 0.23 -1.90 13.04
N TYR A 223 -1.03 -1.69 12.62
CA TYR A 223 -1.40 -0.57 11.75
C TYR A 223 -2.54 0.28 12.34
N VAL A 224 -2.45 0.58 13.63
CA VAL A 224 -3.42 1.40 14.36
C VAL A 224 -3.20 2.87 14.04
N CYS A 225 -4.28 3.57 13.70
CA CYS A 225 -4.29 5.02 13.52
C CYS A 225 -4.34 5.75 14.86
N ASP A 226 -3.73 6.92 14.93
CA ASP A 226 -3.94 7.84 16.05
C ASP A 226 -5.39 8.32 16.08
N GLU A 227 -5.97 8.49 17.27
CA GLU A 227 -7.37 8.90 17.42
C GLU A 227 -7.62 10.33 16.94
N ASN A 228 -6.62 11.20 16.97
CA ASN A 228 -6.77 12.64 16.76
C ASN A 228 -6.01 13.17 15.54
N ASP A 229 -5.11 12.38 14.95
CA ASP A 229 -4.27 12.81 13.82
C ASP A 229 -4.13 11.71 12.78
N VAL A 230 -5.09 11.68 11.84
CA VAL A 230 -5.05 10.90 10.61
C VAL A 230 -4.99 11.87 9.44
N HIS A 231 -3.99 11.74 8.59
CA HIS A 231 -3.82 12.64 7.45
C HIS A 231 -3.38 11.90 6.19
N LEU A 232 -3.61 12.54 5.03
CA LEU A 232 -3.14 12.08 3.72
C LEU A 232 -2.00 13.01 3.27
N PRO A 233 -0.75 12.55 3.24
CA PRO A 233 0.34 13.35 2.71
C PRO A 233 0.18 13.55 1.20
N PRO A 234 0.64 14.68 0.65
CA PRO A 234 0.74 14.89 -0.79
C PRO A 234 1.76 13.95 -1.42
N ALA A 235 1.68 13.79 -2.75
CA ALA A 235 2.75 13.15 -3.50
C ALA A 235 4.07 13.89 -3.27
N HIS A 236 5.19 13.16 -3.24
CA HIS A 236 6.51 13.80 -3.20
C HIS A 236 6.69 14.57 -4.51
N GLU A 237 6.93 15.87 -4.44
CA GLU A 237 7.36 16.62 -5.62
C GLU A 237 8.76 16.14 -6.00
N PRO A 238 9.03 15.81 -7.28
CA PRO A 238 10.37 15.46 -7.72
C PRO A 238 11.32 16.63 -7.42
N GLU A 239 12.51 16.32 -6.88
CA GLU A 239 13.54 17.34 -6.73
C GLU A 239 13.84 17.95 -8.11
N PRO A 240 13.93 19.29 -8.23
CA PRO A 240 14.22 19.92 -9.50
C PRO A 240 15.55 19.40 -10.05
N GLU A 241 15.56 18.94 -11.31
CA GLU A 241 16.80 18.51 -11.97
C GLU A 241 17.86 19.62 -11.84
N PRO A 242 19.12 19.30 -11.49
CA PRO A 242 20.18 20.29 -11.44
C PRO A 242 20.31 20.95 -12.81
N GLU A 243 20.35 22.29 -12.84
CA GLU A 243 20.58 23.03 -14.08
C GLU A 243 21.84 22.48 -14.78
N PRO A 244 21.80 22.23 -16.11
CA PRO A 244 22.96 21.73 -16.82
C PRO A 244 24.15 22.64 -16.59
N GLU A 245 25.28 22.07 -16.17
CA GLU A 245 26.52 22.83 -16.03
C GLU A 245 26.81 23.59 -17.33
N PRO A 246 27.23 24.86 -17.28
CA PRO A 246 27.55 25.62 -18.48
C PRO A 246 28.59 24.85 -19.29
N GLU A 247 28.31 24.66 -20.59
CA GLU A 247 29.26 23.99 -21.49
C GLU A 247 30.64 24.67 -21.37
N PRO A 248 31.74 23.88 -21.27
CA PRO A 248 33.07 24.45 -21.19
C PRO A 248 33.32 25.31 -22.45
N GLU A 249 33.79 26.54 -22.25
CA GLU A 249 34.18 27.40 -23.35
C GLU A 249 35.20 26.66 -24.24
N PRO A 250 35.08 26.74 -25.58
CA PRO A 250 35.98 26.05 -26.49
C PRO A 250 37.42 26.46 -26.19
N GLU A 251 38.29 25.47 -25.94
CA GLU A 251 39.71 25.71 -25.73
C GLU A 251 40.30 26.48 -26.93
N PRO A 252 41.18 27.47 -26.69
CA PRO A 252 41.83 28.19 -27.78
C PRO A 252 42.61 27.21 -28.67
N GLU A 253 42.42 27.32 -29.99
CA GLU A 253 43.14 26.48 -30.95
C GLU A 253 44.66 26.58 -30.72
N PRO A 254 45.40 25.45 -30.72
CA PRO A 254 46.83 25.46 -30.49
C PRO A 254 47.55 26.25 -31.59
N GLU A 255 48.45 27.15 -31.20
CA GLU A 255 49.29 27.90 -32.13
C GLU A 255 50.15 26.91 -32.96
N PRO A 256 50.34 27.17 -34.27
CA PRO A 256 51.12 26.29 -35.13
C PRO A 256 52.57 26.17 -34.65
N GLU A 257 53.06 24.94 -34.49
CA GLU A 257 54.45 24.67 -34.12
C GLU A 257 55.42 25.23 -35.18
N PRO A 258 56.56 25.82 -34.76
CA PRO A 258 57.58 26.32 -35.67
C PRO A 258 58.24 25.18 -36.47
N GLU A 259 58.45 25.41 -37.76
CA GLU A 259 59.12 24.45 -38.66
C GLU A 259 60.55 24.10 -38.15
N PRO A 260 60.96 22.82 -38.19
CA PRO A 260 62.28 22.41 -37.73
C PRO A 260 63.41 22.92 -38.65
N GLU A 261 64.49 23.42 -38.03
CA GLU A 261 65.70 23.87 -38.74
C GLU A 261 66.45 22.70 -39.39
N PRO A 262 67.09 22.91 -40.56
CA PRO A 262 67.79 21.87 -41.30
C PRO A 262 69.07 21.38 -40.59
N GLU A 263 69.27 20.05 -40.58
CA GLU A 263 70.44 19.39 -40.00
C GLU A 263 71.75 19.72 -40.78
N PRO A 264 72.90 19.86 -40.07
CA PRO A 264 74.21 20.12 -40.70
C PRO A 264 74.83 18.86 -41.33
N GLU A 265 75.57 19.07 -42.44
CA GLU A 265 76.25 18.01 -43.21
C GLU A 265 77.42 17.34 -42.44
N PRO A 266 77.64 16.02 -42.61
CA PRO A 266 78.72 15.29 -41.94
C PRO A 266 80.10 15.40 -42.63
N GLU A 267 81.16 15.46 -41.82
CA GLU A 267 82.57 15.44 -42.23
C GLU A 267 83.07 14.02 -42.62
N PRO A 268 84.11 13.89 -43.47
CA PRO A 268 84.61 12.60 -43.96
C PRO A 268 85.73 12.00 -43.09
N GLU A 269 85.70 10.67 -42.91
CA GLU A 269 86.81 9.88 -42.34
C GLU A 269 87.20 8.66 -43.21
N PRO A 270 88.45 8.16 -43.11
CA PRO A 270 89.14 7.36 -44.14
C PRO A 270 89.14 5.83 -43.92
N GLU A 271 89.41 5.07 -45.00
CA GLU A 271 89.52 3.59 -45.03
C GLU A 271 90.78 3.05 -44.31
N PRO A 272 90.74 1.84 -43.69
CA PRO A 272 91.14 0.64 -44.43
C PRO A 272 90.52 -0.72 -43.98
N GLY A 273 90.51 -1.69 -44.91
CA GLY A 273 90.77 -3.12 -44.63
C GLY A 273 89.57 -4.05 -44.33
N THR A 274 89.33 -5.01 -45.24
CA THR A 274 88.46 -6.19 -45.04
C THR A 274 89.19 -7.27 -44.22
N PRO A 275 88.52 -8.05 -43.32
CA PRO A 275 87.77 -9.28 -43.70
C PRO A 275 86.64 -9.63 -42.66
N PRO A 276 86.22 -10.91 -42.47
CA PRO A 276 85.41 -11.84 -43.28
C PRO A 276 83.97 -12.06 -42.67
N PRO A 277 83.04 -12.79 -43.33
CA PRO A 277 81.66 -13.00 -42.86
C PRO A 277 81.57 -14.20 -41.89
N PRO A 278 80.63 -14.27 -40.91
CA PRO A 278 79.23 -14.75 -41.12
C PRO A 278 78.28 -14.27 -39.97
N PRO A 279 77.14 -14.92 -39.58
CA PRO A 279 76.19 -15.81 -40.25
C PRO A 279 74.75 -15.25 -40.30
N ARG A 280 73.85 -15.94 -41.03
CA ARG A 280 72.44 -15.59 -41.23
C ARG A 280 71.59 -15.75 -39.95
N ARG A 281 70.82 -14.70 -39.64
CA ARG A 281 69.86 -14.61 -38.53
C ARG A 281 68.45 -15.08 -38.98
N PRO A 282 67.67 -15.80 -38.15
CA PRO A 282 66.31 -16.20 -38.48
C PRO A 282 65.33 -14.99 -38.51
N PRO A 283 64.24 -15.07 -39.31
CA PRO A 283 63.33 -13.94 -39.52
C PRO A 283 62.44 -13.65 -38.29
N PRO A 284 62.00 -12.38 -38.13
CA PRO A 284 61.18 -11.95 -37.00
C PRO A 284 59.73 -12.45 -37.10
N PRO A 285 59.01 -12.59 -35.96
CA PRO A 285 57.61 -12.94 -35.94
C PRO A 285 56.71 -11.78 -36.48
N PRO A 286 55.53 -12.10 -37.02
CA PRO A 286 54.65 -11.11 -37.64
C PRO A 286 53.97 -10.19 -36.59
N PRO A 287 53.63 -8.95 -36.99
CA PRO A 287 53.03 -7.96 -36.10
C PRO A 287 51.59 -8.35 -35.70
N ARG A 288 51.28 -8.28 -34.41
CA ARG A 288 49.90 -8.35 -33.89
C ARG A 288 49.27 -6.97 -34.02
N ARG A 289 48.28 -6.84 -34.91
CA ARG A 289 47.45 -5.63 -35.06
C ARG A 289 46.17 -5.81 -34.21
N PRO A 290 45.83 -4.88 -33.31
CA PRO A 290 44.55 -4.94 -32.61
C PRO A 290 43.37 -4.69 -33.57
N PRO A 291 42.18 -5.23 -33.28
CA PRO A 291 41.00 -5.03 -34.13
C PRO A 291 40.49 -3.57 -34.05
N PRO A 292 39.91 -3.04 -35.13
CA PRO A 292 39.35 -1.69 -35.14
C PRO A 292 38.09 -1.60 -34.26
N PRO A 293 37.79 -0.42 -33.69
CA PRO A 293 36.56 -0.19 -32.94
C PRO A 293 35.31 -0.31 -33.85
N PRO A 294 34.15 -0.68 -33.30
CA PRO A 294 32.93 -0.82 -34.08
C PRO A 294 32.43 0.55 -34.59
N PRO A 295 31.81 0.61 -35.78
CA PRO A 295 31.30 1.85 -36.34
C PRO A 295 30.12 2.36 -35.51
N ARG A 296 30.25 3.58 -34.96
CA ARG A 296 29.13 4.33 -34.40
C ARG A 296 28.27 4.86 -35.55
N ARG A 297 27.14 4.20 -35.81
CA ARG A 297 26.10 4.70 -36.71
C ARG A 297 24.86 5.04 -35.86
N PRO A 298 24.37 6.28 -35.87
CA PRO A 298 23.14 6.61 -35.16
C PRO A 298 21.95 5.86 -35.80
N PRO A 299 20.94 5.47 -35.02
CA PRO A 299 19.75 4.80 -35.54
C PRO A 299 18.99 5.74 -36.49
N PRO A 300 18.36 5.21 -37.55
CA PRO A 300 17.53 6.02 -38.44
C PRO A 300 16.32 6.58 -37.68
N PRO A 301 15.82 7.79 -38.04
CA PRO A 301 14.64 8.36 -37.41
C PRO A 301 13.40 7.48 -37.68
N PRO A 302 12.45 7.43 -36.73
CA PRO A 302 11.25 6.62 -36.87
C PRO A 302 10.43 7.09 -38.09
N PRO A 303 9.79 6.17 -38.83
CA PRO A 303 8.96 6.54 -39.96
C PRO A 303 7.75 7.35 -39.48
N ARG A 304 7.70 8.62 -39.89
CA ARG A 304 6.51 9.48 -39.74
C ARG A 304 5.42 8.96 -40.68
N ARG A 305 4.65 7.97 -40.23
CA ARG A 305 3.41 7.56 -40.89
C ARG A 305 2.23 8.03 -40.03
N PRO A 306 1.38 8.94 -40.52
CA PRO A 306 0.18 9.32 -39.77
C PRO A 306 -0.73 8.11 -39.59
N PRO A 307 -1.43 7.99 -38.45
CA PRO A 307 -2.33 6.89 -38.18
C PRO A 307 -3.47 6.86 -39.21
N PRO A 308 -3.95 5.67 -39.62
CA PRO A 308 -5.10 5.58 -40.51
C PRO A 308 -6.34 6.17 -39.84
N PRO A 309 -7.24 6.85 -40.59
CA PRO A 309 -8.45 7.39 -40.01
C PRO A 309 -9.33 6.26 -39.44
N PRO A 310 -10.04 6.51 -38.33
CA PRO A 310 -10.87 5.49 -37.69
C PRO A 310 -11.95 4.98 -38.66
N PRO A 311 -12.26 3.67 -38.64
CA PRO A 311 -13.30 3.12 -39.49
C PRO A 311 -14.65 3.76 -39.11
N ARG A 312 -15.22 4.53 -40.03
CA ARG A 312 -16.60 5.03 -39.94
C ARG A 312 -17.57 3.86 -40.14
N ARG A 313 -17.75 3.05 -39.09
CA ARG A 313 -18.83 2.05 -39.05
C ARG A 313 -19.91 2.57 -38.11
N PRO A 314 -21.13 2.86 -38.60
CA PRO A 314 -22.23 3.23 -37.72
C PRO A 314 -22.54 2.07 -36.76
N PRO A 315 -22.91 2.36 -35.50
CA PRO A 315 -23.24 1.33 -34.52
C PRO A 315 -24.42 0.49 -35.01
N PRO A 316 -24.43 -0.83 -34.73
CA PRO A 316 -25.59 -1.66 -35.04
C PRO A 316 -26.82 -1.17 -34.28
N PRO A 317 -28.03 -1.21 -34.89
CA PRO A 317 -29.25 -0.79 -34.22
C PRO A 317 -29.49 -1.65 -32.98
N PRO A 318 -30.01 -1.06 -31.88
CA PRO A 318 -30.26 -1.80 -30.65
C PRO A 318 -31.24 -2.96 -30.92
N PRO A 319 -31.03 -4.14 -30.31
CA PRO A 319 -31.94 -5.25 -30.45
C PRO A 319 -33.30 -4.86 -29.88
N ARG A 320 -34.30 -4.75 -30.76
CA ARG A 320 -35.70 -4.58 -30.38
C ARG A 320 -36.23 -5.89 -29.81
N ARG A 321 -35.86 -6.20 -28.57
CA ARG A 321 -36.50 -7.27 -27.81
C ARG A 321 -37.52 -6.63 -26.86
N PRO A 322 -38.82 -6.91 -27.00
CA PRO A 322 -39.80 -6.43 -26.05
C PRO A 322 -39.49 -7.02 -24.66
N PRO A 323 -39.69 -6.24 -23.57
CA PRO A 323 -39.44 -6.73 -22.22
C PRO A 323 -40.33 -7.93 -21.92
N PRO A 324 -39.84 -8.93 -21.16
CA PRO A 324 -40.66 -10.05 -20.74
C PRO A 324 -41.85 -9.55 -19.89
N PRO A 325 -43.04 -10.16 -20.01
CA PRO A 325 -44.20 -9.76 -19.22
C PRO A 325 -43.90 -9.94 -17.73
N PRO A 326 -44.38 -9.04 -16.86
CA PRO A 326 -44.14 -9.14 -15.43
C PRO A 326 -44.72 -10.44 -14.88
N PRO A 327 -44.03 -11.11 -13.94
CA PRO A 327 -44.53 -12.33 -13.33
C PRO A 327 -45.85 -12.02 -12.60
N ARG A 328 -46.94 -12.63 -13.06
CA ARG A 328 -48.24 -12.63 -12.37
C ARG A 328 -48.16 -13.52 -11.13
N ARG A 329 -47.50 -13.03 -10.08
CA ARG A 329 -47.58 -13.63 -8.75
C ARG A 329 -48.61 -12.82 -7.93
N PRO A 330 -49.68 -13.45 -7.40
CA PRO A 330 -50.55 -12.77 -6.47
C PRO A 330 -49.74 -12.33 -5.23
N PRO A 331 -50.02 -11.14 -4.66
CA PRO A 331 -49.34 -10.70 -3.46
C PRO A 331 -49.57 -11.70 -2.32
N PRO A 332 -48.56 -11.96 -1.47
CA PRO A 332 -48.74 -12.80 -0.29
C PRO A 332 -49.82 -12.18 0.62
N PRO A 333 -50.65 -13.00 1.30
CA PRO A 333 -51.65 -12.50 2.21
C PRO A 333 -50.98 -11.68 3.33
N PRO A 334 -51.60 -10.57 3.79
CA PRO A 334 -51.02 -9.75 4.83
C PRO A 334 -50.81 -10.59 6.10
N PRO A 335 -49.67 -10.43 6.80
CA PRO A 335 -49.42 -11.14 8.04
C PRO A 335 -50.49 -10.75 9.06
N ARG A 336 -51.31 -11.72 9.46
CA ARG A 336 -52.24 -11.59 10.59
C ARG A 336 -51.44 -11.61 11.89
N ARG A 337 -50.76 -10.51 12.18
CA ARG A 337 -50.16 -10.27 13.50
C ARG A 337 -51.21 -9.56 14.36
N PRO A 338 -51.59 -10.11 15.53
CA PRO A 338 -52.42 -9.37 16.46
C PRO A 338 -51.69 -8.08 16.90
N PRO A 339 -52.41 -6.97 17.15
CA PRO A 339 -51.79 -5.73 17.58
C PRO A 339 -51.02 -5.95 18.90
N PRO A 340 -49.85 -5.32 19.07
CA PRO A 340 -49.12 -5.41 20.33
C PRO A 340 -49.98 -4.86 21.47
N PRO A 341 -49.92 -5.46 22.67
CA PRO A 341 -50.64 -4.93 23.82
C PRO A 341 -50.18 -3.49 24.11
N PRO A 342 -51.09 -2.60 24.57
CA PRO A 342 -50.73 -1.22 24.86
C PRO A 342 -49.63 -1.20 25.93
N PRO A 343 -48.65 -0.28 25.83
CA PRO A 343 -47.59 -0.16 26.81
C PRO A 343 -48.20 0.19 28.16
N ARG A 344 -48.11 -0.74 29.12
CA ARG A 344 -48.41 -0.47 30.53
C ARG A 344 -47.27 0.35 31.12
N ARG A 345 -47.31 1.67 30.88
CA ARG A 345 -46.45 2.61 31.59
C ARG A 345 -47.02 2.80 33.01
N PRO A 346 -46.28 2.48 34.08
CA PRO A 346 -46.71 2.88 35.42
C PRO A 346 -46.76 4.42 35.51
N PRO A 347 -47.70 4.99 36.31
CA PRO A 347 -47.79 6.43 36.47
C PRO A 347 -46.48 7.00 37.04
N PRO A 348 -46.07 8.21 36.62
CA PRO A 348 -44.87 8.83 37.16
C PRO A 348 -45.02 9.04 38.67
N PRO A 349 -43.97 8.82 39.47
CA PRO A 349 -44.01 9.09 40.89
C PRO A 349 -44.25 10.59 41.15
N PRO A 350 -44.98 10.95 42.21
CA PRO A 350 -45.24 12.36 42.52
C PRO A 350 -43.92 13.12 42.75
N PRO A 351 -43.86 14.41 42.37
CA PRO A 351 -42.65 15.20 42.52
C PRO A 351 -42.30 15.33 44.01
N ARG A 352 -41.24 14.63 44.42
CA ARG A 352 -40.64 14.81 45.75
C ARG A 352 -39.84 16.10 45.74
N ARG A 353 -40.46 17.18 46.19
CA ARG A 353 -39.76 18.42 46.54
C ARG A 353 -38.91 18.15 47.78
N PRO A 354 -37.58 18.26 47.75
CA PRO A 354 -36.78 18.17 48.97
C PRO A 354 -37.12 19.33 49.91
N PRO A 355 -37.09 19.12 51.24
CA PRO A 355 -37.33 20.19 52.20
C PRO A 355 -36.23 21.27 52.08
N PRO A 356 -36.56 22.55 52.36
CA PRO A 356 -35.58 23.62 52.30
C PRO A 356 -34.46 23.38 53.33
N PRO A 357 -33.20 23.72 52.99
CA PRO A 357 -32.09 23.56 53.92
C PRO A 357 -32.26 24.48 55.14
N PRO A 358 -31.82 24.05 56.33
CA PRO A 358 -31.89 24.89 57.53
C PRO A 358 -31.00 26.14 57.37
N PRO A 359 -31.36 27.26 58.03
CA PRO A 359 -30.61 28.50 57.93
C PRO A 359 -29.17 28.30 58.42
N ARG A 360 -28.20 28.57 57.53
CA ARG A 360 -26.78 28.56 57.86
C ARG A 360 -26.47 29.71 58.82
N ARG A 361 -26.12 29.36 60.06
CA ARG A 361 -25.54 30.31 61.02
C ARG A 361 -24.10 30.63 60.59
N PRO A 362 -23.69 31.91 60.53
CA PRO A 362 -22.31 32.25 60.19
C PRO A 362 -21.34 31.76 61.27
N PRO A 363 -20.11 31.35 60.89
CA PRO A 363 -19.10 30.89 61.84
C PRO A 363 -18.59 32.04 62.72
N PRO A 364 -18.14 31.77 63.96
CA PRO A 364 -17.56 32.79 64.82
C PRO A 364 -16.22 33.30 64.26
N PRO A 365 -15.83 34.56 64.54
CA PRO A 365 -14.62 35.14 64.00
C PRO A 365 -13.37 34.40 64.47
N ALA A 366 -12.43 34.23 63.54
CA ALA A 366 -11.13 33.59 63.78
C ALA A 366 -10.36 34.31 64.89
N ARG A 367 -9.79 33.54 65.82
CA ARG A 367 -8.91 34.06 66.87
C ARG A 367 -7.66 34.68 66.25
N ARG A 368 -7.31 35.88 66.71
CA ARG A 368 -6.10 36.63 66.33
C ARG A 368 -4.84 35.77 66.56
N PRO A 369 -3.85 35.81 65.65
CA PRO A 369 -2.56 35.16 65.87
C PRO A 369 -1.75 35.89 66.96
N PRO A 370 -0.86 35.17 67.69
CA PRO A 370 -0.03 35.77 68.73
C PRO A 370 1.09 36.64 68.13
N PRO A 371 1.62 37.62 68.89
CA PRO A 371 2.61 38.56 68.39
C PRO A 371 3.99 37.90 68.19
N PRO A 372 4.85 38.46 67.32
CA PRO A 372 6.16 37.89 67.02
C PRO A 372 7.11 37.97 68.22
N ARG A 373 7.88 36.92 68.44
CA ARG A 373 8.92 36.83 69.47
C ARG A 373 10.08 37.79 69.13
N ARG A 374 10.49 38.60 70.10
CA ARG A 374 11.68 39.46 70.05
C ARG A 374 12.97 38.64 69.88
N PRO A 375 13.99 39.16 69.18
CA PRO A 375 15.29 38.52 69.10
C PRO A 375 16.07 38.71 70.42
N PRO A 376 16.91 37.75 70.84
CA PRO A 376 17.79 37.93 71.98
C PRO A 376 18.98 38.82 71.62
N ARG A 377 19.26 39.76 72.51
CA ARG A 377 20.40 40.69 72.47
C ARG A 377 21.60 40.01 73.11
N ALA A 378 22.72 39.98 72.41
CA ALA A 378 24.01 39.49 72.89
C ALA A 378 24.53 40.31 74.07
N LEU A 379 25.20 39.67 75.04
CA LEU A 379 26.31 40.23 75.83
C LEU A 379 27.11 39.09 76.54
N TYR A 380 28.32 38.86 76.02
CA TYR A 380 29.63 38.84 76.70
C TYR A 380 29.82 38.24 78.11
N THR A 381 30.66 37.20 78.19
CA THR A 381 31.80 36.92 79.10
C THR A 381 32.40 35.59 78.61
N GLY A 382 33.68 35.31 78.39
CA GLY A 382 34.94 35.75 78.99
C GLY A 382 35.77 34.45 79.17
N HIS A 383 37.03 34.45 78.70
CA HIS A 383 38.19 33.53 78.90
C HIS A 383 38.04 32.26 79.80
N SER A 384 38.68 31.10 79.54
CA SER A 384 40.12 30.85 79.39
C SER A 384 40.40 29.34 79.18
N GLU A 385 41.53 28.97 78.53
CA GLU A 385 42.42 27.77 78.71
C GLU A 385 41.78 26.36 78.72
N ILE A 386 42.20 25.37 77.92
CA ILE A 386 43.51 24.80 77.58
C ILE A 386 43.45 24.18 76.18
#